data_AF-A0A8H4F3F6-F1
#
_entry.id   AF-A0A8H4F3F6-F1
#
_cell.length_a   1.000
_cell.length_b   1.000
_cell.length_c   1.000
_cell.angle_alpha   90.00
_cell.angle_beta   90.00
_cell.angle_gamma   90.00
#
_symmetry.space_group_name_H-M   'P 1'
#
loop_
_entity.id
_entity.type
_entity.pdbx_description
1 polymer ?
#
loop_
_entity_poly.entity_id
_entity_poly.type
_entity_poly.pdbx_seq_one_letter_code
_entity_poly.pdbx_strand_id
1 'polypeptide(L)'
;MRHLLFLFLFLFFTLYLYFKDISSNSQLFTMTIEWVYASGSNWVRFDTASQHIIETLWARDAATWFNSQSFRGPVYVDTSEMVVMYGSYAYTIARRIY
;
A
#
# COMPACT_ATOMS: atom_id res chain seq x y z
N MET A 1 -15.91 -22.42 46.53
CA MET A 1 -14.55 -22.40 45.95
C MET A 1 -14.43 -23.13 44.59
N ARG A 2 -14.93 -24.37 44.41
CA ARG A 2 -14.85 -25.11 43.12
C ARG A 2 -15.57 -24.49 41.92
N HIS A 3 -16.74 -23.87 42.11
CA HIS A 3 -17.51 -23.26 41.02
C HIS A 3 -16.87 -22.00 40.41
N LEU A 4 -16.15 -21.21 41.22
CA LEU A 4 -15.47 -19.99 40.74
C LEU A 4 -14.31 -20.34 39.80
N LEU A 5 -13.57 -21.40 40.11
CA LEU A 5 -12.47 -21.91 39.29
C LEU A 5 -12.95 -22.41 37.93
N PHE A 6 -14.14 -23.03 37.88
CA PHE A 6 -14.73 -23.51 36.63
C PHE A 6 -15.15 -22.36 35.72
N LEU A 7 -15.75 -21.30 36.27
CA LEU A 7 -16.10 -20.10 35.51
C LEU A 7 -14.85 -19.36 35.00
N PHE A 8 -13.79 -19.30 35.80
CA PHE A 8 -12.53 -18.67 35.40
C PHE A 8 -11.86 -19.42 34.24
N LEU A 9 -11.80 -20.76 34.31
CA LEU A 9 -11.26 -21.59 33.24
C LEU A 9 -12.14 -21.54 31.98
N PHE A 10 -13.46 -21.51 32.13
CA PHE A 10 -14.38 -21.36 31.01
C PHE A 10 -14.20 -20.02 30.30
N LEU A 11 -14.14 -18.91 31.05
CA LEU A 11 -13.86 -17.58 30.50
C LEU A 11 -12.50 -17.54 29.80
N PHE A 12 -11.45 -18.10 30.42
CA PHE A 12 -10.12 -18.14 29.82
C PHE A 12 -10.10 -18.98 28.52
N PHE A 13 -10.82 -20.10 28.51
CA PHE A 13 -10.93 -20.96 27.34
C PHE A 13 -11.72 -20.29 26.20
N THR A 14 -12.85 -19.62 26.51
CA THR A 14 -13.61 -18.84 25.54
C THR A 14 -12.80 -17.67 25.00
N LEU A 15 -12.06 -16.96 25.86
CA LEU A 15 -11.19 -15.86 25.46
C LEU A 15 -10.03 -16.37 24.58
N TYR A 16 -9.43 -17.50 24.92
CA TYR A 16 -8.37 -18.14 24.14
C TYR A 16 -8.86 -18.57 22.75
N LEU A 17 -10.05 -19.17 22.67
CA LEU A 17 -10.66 -19.52 21.39
C LEU A 17 -10.98 -18.27 20.55
N TYR A 18 -11.48 -17.20 21.18
CA TYR A 18 -11.73 -15.92 20.52
C TYR A 18 -10.45 -15.28 19.96
N PHE A 19 -9.37 -15.25 20.74
CA PHE A 19 -8.07 -14.75 20.27
C PHE A 19 -7.44 -15.61 19.18
N LYS A 20 -7.62 -16.94 19.25
CA LYS A 20 -7.16 -17.86 18.22
C LYS A 20 -7.86 -17.60 16.89
N ASP A 21 -9.16 -17.30 16.91
CA ASP A 21 -9.94 -17.01 15.71
C ASP A 21 -9.53 -15.70 15.03
N ILE A 22 -9.11 -14.68 15.79
CA ILE A 22 -8.53 -13.44 15.25
C ILE A 22 -7.22 -13.72 14.50
N SER A 23 -6.39 -14.63 15.00
CA SER A 23 -5.12 -14.99 14.35
C SER A 23 -5.29 -15.79 13.05
N SER A 24 -6.39 -16.55 12.92
CA SER A 24 -6.73 -17.33 11.73
C SER A 24 -7.59 -16.55 10.72
N ASN A 25 -8.26 -15.47 11.13
CA ASN A 25 -9.01 -14.56 10.25
C ASN A 25 -8.15 -13.43 9.67
N SER A 26 -6.82 -13.50 9.77
CA SER A 26 -5.94 -12.64 8.98
C SER A 26 -5.81 -13.15 7.55
N GLN A 27 -6.92 -13.43 6.87
CA GLN A 27 -7.02 -13.01 5.47
C GLN A 27 -7.20 -11.49 5.48
N LEU A 28 -6.17 -10.77 5.96
CA LEU A 28 -6.06 -9.37 5.70
C LEU A 28 -6.01 -9.27 4.18
N PHE A 29 -7.06 -8.73 3.57
CA PHE A 29 -6.99 -8.25 2.20
C PHE A 29 -5.67 -7.49 2.09
N THR A 30 -4.66 -8.09 1.46
CA THR A 30 -3.44 -7.37 1.12
C THR A 30 -3.87 -6.39 0.05
N MET A 31 -4.33 -5.22 0.50
CA MET A 31 -4.72 -4.09 -0.31
C MET A 31 -3.62 -3.87 -1.33
N THR A 32 -3.89 -4.27 -2.58
CA THR A 32 -2.86 -4.26 -3.60
C THR A 32 -2.78 -2.85 -4.14
N ILE A 33 -1.68 -2.18 -3.83
CA ILE A 33 -1.47 -0.78 -4.21
C ILE A 33 -0.88 -0.75 -5.62
N GLU A 34 -1.47 0.09 -6.47
CA GLU A 34 -0.99 0.31 -7.83
C GLU A 34 -0.91 1.81 -8.15
N TRP A 35 0.26 2.25 -8.57
CA TRP A 35 0.53 3.57 -9.10
C TRP A 35 0.41 3.57 -10.63
N VAL A 36 -0.29 4.56 -11.14
CA VAL A 36 -0.50 4.78 -12.57
C VAL A 36 -0.22 6.23 -12.94
N TYR A 37 0.13 6.49 -14.19
CA TYR A 37 0.23 7.83 -14.76
C TYR A 37 -0.73 8.01 -15.92
N ALA A 38 -1.23 9.23 -16.10
CA ALA A 38 -2.10 9.59 -17.22
C ALA A 38 -1.26 9.67 -18.51
N SER A 39 -1.63 8.91 -19.53
CA SER A 39 -1.03 8.96 -20.87
C SER A 39 -2.14 9.05 -21.90
N GLY A 40 -2.41 10.27 -22.38
CA GLY A 40 -3.59 10.56 -23.19
C GLY A 40 -4.87 10.29 -22.42
N SER A 41 -5.76 9.45 -22.97
CA SER A 41 -7.01 9.03 -22.33
C SER A 41 -6.89 7.76 -21.49
N ASN A 42 -5.67 7.22 -21.32
CA ASN A 42 -5.43 5.98 -20.58
C ASN A 42 -4.63 6.23 -19.31
N TRP A 43 -4.82 5.35 -18.33
CA TRP A 43 -3.97 5.27 -17.15
C TRP A 43 -3.02 4.09 -17.30
N VAL A 44 -1.72 4.38 -17.34
CA VAL A 44 -0.68 3.37 -17.58
C VAL A 44 0.05 3.08 -16.28
N ARG A 45 0.27 1.79 -16.02
CA ARG A 45 0.94 1.31 -14.82
C ARG A 45 2.45 1.62 -14.86
N PHE A 46 3.00 2.04 -13.72
CA PHE A 46 4.44 2.10 -13.52
C PHE A 46 5.06 0.70 -13.41
N ASP A 47 6.32 0.55 -13.82
CA ASP A 47 7.10 -0.67 -13.58
C ASP A 47 7.25 -0.98 -12.08
N THR A 48 7.49 -2.24 -11.74
CA THR A 48 7.52 -2.70 -10.34
C THR A 48 8.51 -1.94 -9.47
N ALA A 49 9.69 -1.56 -9.97
CA ALA A 49 10.66 -0.81 -9.19
C ALA A 49 10.15 0.61 -8.90
N SER A 50 9.62 1.28 -9.93
CA SER A 50 9.01 2.60 -9.81
C SER A 50 7.82 2.61 -8.82
N GLN A 51 6.97 1.57 -8.83
CA GLN A 51 5.86 1.40 -7.89
C GLN A 51 6.32 1.48 -6.43
N HIS A 52 7.37 0.73 -6.08
CA HIS A 52 7.90 0.68 -4.71
C HIS A 52 8.53 2.01 -4.29
N ILE A 53 9.23 2.68 -5.21
CA ILE A 53 9.84 3.99 -4.94
C ILE A 53 8.74 5.02 -4.65
N ILE A 54 7.74 5.12 -5.53
CA ILE A 54 6.65 6.08 -5.39
C ILE A 54 5.85 5.82 -4.10
N GLU A 55 5.56 4.56 -3.77
CA GLU A 55 4.88 4.24 -2.51
C GLU A 55 5.71 4.63 -1.27
N THR A 56 7.04 4.49 -1.33
CA THR A 56 7.93 4.91 -0.24
C THR A 56 7.94 6.44 -0.08
N LEU A 57 7.90 7.17 -1.19
CA LEU A 57 7.81 8.63 -1.19
C LEU A 57 6.46 9.11 -0.67
N TRP A 58 5.37 8.45 -1.08
CA TRP A 58 4.01 8.75 -0.63
C TRP A 58 3.87 8.66 0.89
N ALA A 59 4.48 7.64 1.51
CA ALA A 59 4.48 7.49 2.97
C ALA A 59 5.20 8.62 3.73
N ARG A 60 5.98 9.46 3.04
CA ARG A 60 6.82 10.52 3.62
C ARG A 60 6.53 11.91 3.06
N ASP A 61 5.55 12.02 2.17
CA ASP A 61 5.20 13.26 1.46
C ASP A 61 6.43 13.93 0.83
N ALA A 62 7.09 13.19 -0.08
CA ALA A 62 8.40 13.56 -0.60
C ALA A 62 8.47 13.53 -2.13
N ALA A 63 9.47 14.23 -2.67
CA ALA A 63 9.75 14.28 -4.10
C ALA A 63 11.21 13.89 -4.39
N THR A 64 11.45 13.23 -5.53
CA THR A 64 12.83 12.86 -5.93
C THR A 64 12.95 12.55 -7.42
N TRP A 65 14.19 12.50 -7.89
CA TRP A 65 14.56 11.97 -9.20
C TRP A 65 14.92 10.49 -9.10
N PHE A 66 14.43 9.67 -10.03
CA PHE A 66 14.88 8.28 -10.18
C PHE A 66 14.73 7.79 -11.62
N ASN A 67 15.40 6.70 -11.98
CA ASN A 67 15.27 6.09 -13.30
C ASN A 67 14.05 5.17 -13.35
N SER A 68 13.12 5.44 -14.27
CA SER A 68 11.93 4.63 -14.49
C SER A 68 12.04 3.88 -15.82
N GLN A 69 11.75 2.58 -15.80
CA GLN A 69 11.71 1.77 -17.04
C GLN A 69 10.48 2.12 -17.89
N SER A 70 9.40 2.58 -17.26
CA SER A 70 8.20 3.07 -17.96
C SER A 70 8.50 4.25 -18.89
N PHE A 71 9.44 5.12 -18.52
CA PHE A 71 9.84 6.30 -19.31
C PHE A 71 11.19 6.13 -20.01
N ARG A 72 11.89 5.01 -19.76
CA ARG A 72 13.24 4.70 -20.27
C ARG A 72 14.27 5.79 -19.96
N GLY A 73 14.19 6.38 -18.76
CA GLY A 73 15.07 7.48 -18.37
C GLY A 73 14.77 8.03 -16.97
N PRO A 74 15.48 9.11 -16.59
CA PRO A 74 15.25 9.78 -15.31
C PRO A 74 13.93 10.53 -15.32
N VAL A 75 13.16 10.37 -14.25
CA VAL A 75 11.90 11.07 -13.99
C VAL A 75 11.97 11.74 -12.63
N TYR A 76 11.31 12.90 -12.51
CA TYR A 76 11.07 13.54 -11.22
C TYR A 76 9.65 13.21 -10.78
N VAL A 77 9.47 12.68 -9.57
CA VAL A 77 8.14 12.45 -9.00
C VAL A 77 7.97 13.36 -7.80
N ASP A 78 6.82 14.02 -7.74
CA ASP A 78 6.34 14.76 -6.58
C ASP A 78 5.01 14.14 -6.12
N THR A 79 5.02 13.52 -4.94
CA THR A 79 3.82 12.86 -4.39
C THR A 79 2.84 13.84 -3.75
N SER A 80 3.27 15.05 -3.39
CA SER A 80 2.41 16.08 -2.84
C SER A 80 1.57 16.72 -3.94
N GLU A 81 2.18 16.98 -5.10
CA GLU A 81 1.50 17.52 -6.28
C GLU A 81 0.87 16.45 -7.18
N MET A 82 1.09 15.16 -6.88
CA MET A 82 0.59 14.02 -7.66
C MET A 82 0.97 14.13 -9.14
N VAL A 83 2.26 14.41 -9.39
CA VAL A 83 2.81 14.58 -10.74
C VAL A 83 4.13 13.84 -10.92
N VAL A 84 4.35 13.33 -12.13
CA VAL A 84 5.66 12.88 -12.62
C VAL A 84 6.09 13.74 -13.80
N MET A 85 7.33 14.20 -13.80
CA MET A 85 7.93 14.95 -14.90
C MET A 85 8.95 14.09 -15.64
N TYR A 86 8.84 14.07 -16.96
CA TYR A 86 9.78 13.41 -17.85
C TYR A 86 10.09 14.32 -19.05
N GLY A 87 11.35 14.74 -19.17
CA GLY A 87 11.74 15.77 -20.13
C GLY A 87 11.00 17.09 -19.85
N SER A 88 10.25 17.58 -20.82
CA SER A 88 9.43 18.80 -20.70
C SER A 88 7.94 18.52 -20.44
N TYR A 89 7.58 17.26 -20.19
CA TYR A 89 6.19 16.85 -19.97
C TYR A 89 5.93 16.54 -18.50
N ALA A 90 4.75 16.95 -18.04
CA ALA A 90 4.22 16.61 -16.73
C ALA A 90 3.01 15.69 -16.91
N TYR A 91 3.00 14.57 -16.18
CA TYR A 91 1.92 13.58 -16.19
C TYR A 91 1.34 13.47 -14.79
N THR A 92 0.02 13.54 -14.68
CA THR A 92 -0.67 13.28 -13.41
C THR A 92 -0.52 11.82 -13.03
N ILE A 93 -0.22 11.55 -11.76
CA ILE A 93 -0.17 10.20 -11.20
C ILE A 93 -1.37 9.94 -10.28
N ALA A 94 -1.73 8.67 -10.12
CA ALA A 94 -2.78 8.25 -9.21
C ALA A 94 -2.41 6.94 -8.52
N ARG A 95 -2.90 6.81 -7.28
CA ARG A 95 -2.77 5.61 -6.44
C ARG A 95 -4.10 4.88 -6.41
N ARG A 96 -4.10 3.60 -6.75
CA ARG A 96 -5.28 2.71 -6.72
C ARG A 96 -5.08 1.66 -5.63
N ILE A 97 -6.19 1.26 -5.03
CA ILE A 97 -6.22 0.20 -4.03
C ILE A 97 -7.25 -0.83 -4.47
N TYR A 98 -6.81 -2.09 -4.59
CA TYR A 98 -7.61 -3.25 -4.95
C TYR A 98 -7.79 -4.19 -3.77
#